data_AF-A0A957P729-F1
#
_entry.id   AF-A0A957P729-F1
#
_cell.length_a   1.000
_cell.length_b   1.000
_cell.length_c   1.000
_cell.angle_alpha   90.00
_cell.angle_beta   90.00
_cell.angle_gamma   90.00
#
_symmetry.space_group_name_H-M   'P 1'
#
loop_
_entity.id
_entity.type
_entity.pdbx_description
1 polymer ?
#
loop_
_entity_poly.entity_id
_entity_poly.type
_entity_poly.pdbx_seq_one_letter_code
_entity_poly.pdbx_strand_id
1 'polypeptide(L)' 'GAASVLGIDLSAMMLERAQAQTDDPRVRYVRGDIEQLELPDAAFDLVYSSLALHYVEDFPALCIT' A
#
# COMPACT_ATOMS: atom_id res chain seq x y z
N GLY A 1 -11.36 -6.83 12.46
CA GLY A 1 -10.80 -6.16 11.26
C GLY A 1 -9.91 -5.02 11.71
N ALA A 2 -9.04 -4.50 10.84
CA ALA A 2 -8.17 -3.37 11.16
C ALA A 2 -8.96 -2.10 11.53
N ALA A 3 -8.37 -1.23 12.35
CA ALA A 3 -8.97 0.06 12.72
C ALA A 3 -8.94 1.06 11.55
N SER A 4 -7.89 1.01 10.73
CA SER A 4 -7.76 1.71 9.45
C SER A 4 -6.91 0.88 8.49
N VAL A 5 -7.06 1.12 7.19
CA VAL A 5 -6.27 0.48 6.13
C VAL A 5 -5.81 1.54 5.14
N LEU A 6 -4.53 1.49 4.77
CA LEU A 6 -3.97 2.26 3.67
C LEU A 6 -3.58 1.30 2.54
N GLY A 7 -4.27 1.41 1.40
CA GLY A 7 -3.90 0.73 0.16
C GLY A 7 -3.07 1.63 -0.73
N ILE A 8 -1.96 1.12 -1.25
CA ILE A 8 -1.01 1.86 -2.09
C ILE A 8 -0.77 1.06 -3.36
N ASP A 9 -0.88 1.73 -4.50
CA ASP A 9 -0.58 1.14 -5.80
C ASP A 9 -0.08 2.23 -6.76
N LEU A 10 0.85 1.89 -7.65
CA LEU A 10 1.34 2.81 -8.68
C LEU A 10 0.28 3.03 -9.79
N SER A 11 -0.60 2.05 -9.99
CA SER A 11 -1.63 1.99 -11.01
C SER A 11 -2.91 2.69 -10.59
N ALA A 12 -3.21 3.83 -11.22
CA ALA A 12 -4.48 4.53 -11.04
C ALA A 12 -5.69 3.63 -11.36
N MET A 13 -5.59 2.79 -12.39
CA MET A 13 -6.65 1.85 -12.76
C MET A 13 -6.93 0.80 -11.66
N MET A 14 -5.90 0.33 -10.95
CA MET A 14 -6.10 -0.62 -9.85
C MET A 14 -6.78 0.05 -8.66
N LEU A 15 -6.38 1.29 -8.35
CA LEU A 15 -6.99 2.08 -7.28
C LEU A 15 -8.46 2.39 -7.56
N GLU A 16 -8.80 2.80 -8.78
CA GLU A 16 -10.19 3.04 -9.20
C GLU A 16 -11.05 1.78 -9.03
N ARG A 17 -10.53 0.61 -9.43
CA ARG A 17 -11.22 -0.66 -9.23
C ARG A 17 -11.37 -1.02 -7.76
N ALA A 18 -10.34 -0.84 -6.96
CA ALA A 18 -10.36 -1.14 -5.53
C ALA A 18 -11.37 -0.25 -4.78
N GLN A 19 -11.41 1.05 -5.12
CA GLN A 19 -12.40 2.00 -4.60
C GLN A 19 -13.82 1.62 -5.01
N ALA A 20 -14.05 1.22 -6.25
CA ALA A 20 -15.37 0.79 -6.71
C ALA A 20 -15.87 -0.51 -6.07
N GLN A 21 -14.96 -1.34 -5.55
CA GLN A 21 -15.28 -2.65 -4.93
C GLN A 21 -15.31 -2.60 -3.39
N THR A 22 -15.00 -1.45 -2.79
CA THR A 22 -14.84 -1.31 -1.34
C THR A 22 -15.66 -0.13 -0.83
N ASP A 23 -16.67 -0.42 0.01
CA ASP A 23 -17.54 0.60 0.63
C ASP A 23 -17.23 0.77 2.14
N ASP A 24 -16.00 0.48 2.56
CA ASP A 24 -15.59 0.60 3.96
C ASP A 24 -14.87 1.95 4.19
N PRO A 25 -15.43 2.86 5.03
CA PRO A 25 -14.85 4.18 5.27
C PRO A 25 -13.51 4.14 6.00
N ARG A 26 -13.09 2.98 6.54
CA ARG A 26 -11.78 2.81 7.18
C ARG A 26 -10.66 2.56 6.17
N VAL A 27 -10.99 2.28 4.91
CA VAL A 27 -10.04 1.97 3.86
C VAL A 27 -9.78 3.21 3.02
N ARG A 28 -8.51 3.63 2.94
CA ARG A 28 -8.07 4.72 2.08
C ARG A 28 -7.09 4.20 1.05
N TYR A 29 -7.26 4.62 -0.19
CA TYR A 29 -6.38 4.28 -1.30
C TYR A 29 -5.59 5.51 -1.73
N VAL A 30 -4.28 5.36 -1.92
CA VAL A 30 -3.41 6.42 -2.43
C VAL A 30 -2.56 5.89 -3.58
N ARG A 31 -2.29 6.75 -4.55
CA ARG A 31 -1.34 6.44 -5.61
C ARG A 31 0.06 6.71 -5.14
N GLY A 32 0.94 5.72 -5.25
CA GLY A 32 2.33 5.85 -4.82
C GLY A 32 3.18 4.72 -5.37
N ASP A 33 4.45 5.04 -5.59
CA ASP A 33 5.50 4.05 -5.81
C ASP A 33 5.98 3.56 -4.45
N ILE A 34 5.95 2.24 -4.23
CA ILE A 34 6.38 1.65 -2.96
C ILE A 34 7.89 1.77 -2.75
N GLU A 35 8.69 1.95 -3.80
CA GLU A 35 10.15 2.15 -3.70
C GLU A 35 10.52 3.58 -3.28
N GLN A 36 9.59 4.53 -3.37
CA GLN A 36 9.80 5.95 -3.04
C GLN A 36 8.83 6.44 -1.97
N LEU A 37 8.18 5.50 -1.27
CA LEU A 37 7.12 5.82 -0.33
C LEU A 37 7.69 6.32 0.98
N GLU A 38 7.32 7.54 1.36
CA GLU A 38 7.56 8.09 2.69
C GLU A 38 6.32 7.86 3.57
N LEU A 39 6.47 7.00 4.58
CA LEU A 39 5.46 6.78 5.62
C LEU A 39 6.02 7.26 6.98
N PRO A 40 5.16 7.71 7.90
CA PRO A 40 5.62 8.00 9.25
C PRO A 40 6.09 6.72 9.96
N ASP A 41 7.20 6.83 10.69
CA ASP A 41 7.75 5.74 11.49
C ASP A 41 6.70 5.16 12.44
N ALA A 42 6.69 3.83 12.56
CA ALA A 42 5.82 3.07 13.47
C ALA A 42 4.32 3.40 13.36
N ALA A 43 3.85 3.86 12.19
CA ALA A 43 2.45 4.25 11.98
C ALA A 43 1.49 3.07 11.72
N PHE A 44 2.00 1.86 11.48
CA PHE A 44 1.20 0.70 11.09
C PHE A 44 1.56 -0.54 11.92
N ASP A 45 0.53 -1.25 12.40
CA ASP A 45 0.70 -2.50 13.16
C ASP A 45 1.02 -3.70 12.26
N LEU A 46 0.67 -3.63 10.97
CA LEU A 46 0.82 -4.71 10.00
C LEU A 46 1.01 -4.16 8.59
N VAL A 47 1.95 -4.75 7.86
CA VAL A 47 2.13 -4.57 6.42
C VAL A 47 1.79 -5.87 5.70
N TYR A 48 1.00 -5.76 4.64
CA TYR A 48 0.63 -6.87 3.78
C TYR A 48 0.92 -6.52 2.32
N SER A 49 1.47 -7.48 1.59
CA SER A 49 1.69 -7.36 0.14
C SER A 49 1.29 -8.65 -0.56
N SER A 50 0.61 -8.52 -1.70
CA SER A 50 0.22 -9.63 -2.55
C SER A 50 0.64 -9.35 -3.98
N LEU A 51 1.60 -10.12 -4.49
CA LEU A 51 2.04 -10.03 -5.89
C LEU A 51 2.43 -8.59 -6.31
N ALA A 52 2.99 -7.80 -5.39
CA ALA A 52 3.53 -6.47 -5.72
C ALA A 52 5.06 -6.45 -5.62
N LEU A 53 5.62 -7.15 -4.63
CA LEU A 53 7.06 -7.14 -4.35
C LEU A 53 7.92 -7.73 -5.47
N HIS A 54 7.36 -8.54 -6.37
CA HIS A 54 8.12 -9.08 -7.50
C HIS A 54 8.41 -8.04 -8.60
N TYR A 55 7.85 -6.83 -8.50
CA TYR A 55 8.18 -5.70 -9.37
C TYR A 55 9.17 -4.71 -8.74
N VAL A 56 9.53 -4.90 -7.47
CA VAL A 56 10.50 -4.06 -6.76
C VAL A 56 11.91 -4.41 -7.25
N GLU A 57 12.68 -3.41 -7.64
CA GLU A 57 14.06 -3.61 -8.10
C GLU A 57 15.00 -3.88 -6.92
N ASP A 58 14.90 -3.08 -5.86
CA ASP A 58 15.72 -3.21 -4.65
C ASP A 58 14.89 -3.61 -3.42
N PHE A 59 14.46 -4.88 -3.40
CA PHE A 59 13.69 -5.43 -2.28
C PHE A 59 14.42 -5.35 -0.93
N PRO A 60 15.75 -5.60 -0.84
CA PRO A 60 16.51 -5.36 0.37
C PRO A 60 16.39 -3.92 0.87
N ALA A 61 16.57 -2.91 0.01
CA ALA A 61 16.44 -1.50 0.42
C ALA A 61 15.03 -1.18 0.95
N LEU A 62 13.99 -1.76 0.34
CA LEU A 62 12.60 -1.61 0.79
C LEU A 62 12.34 -2.20 2.19
N CYS A 63 13.11 -3.23 2.61
CA CYS A 63 12.89 -3.94 3.87
C CYS A 63 13.80 -3.49 5.02
N ILE A 64 14.66 -2.50 4.80
CA ILE A 64 15.53 -2.00 5.85
C ILE A 64 14.71 -1.17 6.85
N THR A 65 14.95 -1.45 8.13
CA THR A 65 14.43 -0.75 9.31
C THR A 65 15.36 0.35 9.76
#